data_AF-G3AN60-F1
#
_entry.id   AF-G3AN60-F1
#
_cell.length_a   1.000
_cell.length_b   1.000
_cell.length_c   1.000
_cell.angle_alpha   90.00
_cell.angle_beta   90.00
_cell.angle_gamma   90.00
#
_symmetry.space_group_name_H-M   'P 1'
#
loop_
_entity.id
_entity.type
_entity.pdbx_description
1 polymer ?
#
loop_
_entity_poly.entity_id
_entity_poly.type
_entity_poly.pdbx_seq_one_letter_code
_entity_poly.pdbx_strand_id
1 'polypeptide(L)'
;MSKETPSMSTSRDNPLFDKLNPQQIQASIKFYEADHELTHEERLKITQDLQYMVGKSNIVTLGATIAGSLSPTVYYRYIKKQVPAGARFIVYPGLSFFLGLGNLFLVNNMYGRYQFNQKQNEVHDPKLQRVWDSMDYRTLAIFYIYYLRSSADPNAIMKDPRSITREDIYGVKVDPNMAEKVNQPKDTYSEYATRWNEIRQEEVKHEQELPEIKKYDNDDIFDFDKPRTETSDQEDHQSAWDKIRSSSR
;
A
#
# COMPACT_ATOMS: atom_id res chain seq x y z
N MET A 1 -34.18 -5.25 34.54
CA MET A 1 -33.56 -4.58 33.39
C MET A 1 -32.29 -5.35 33.03
N SER A 2 -32.43 -6.32 32.14
CA SER A 2 -31.30 -7.11 31.64
C SER A 2 -30.51 -6.26 30.67
N LYS A 3 -29.21 -6.13 30.91
CA LYS A 3 -28.28 -5.49 29.96
C LYS A 3 -28.17 -6.40 28.75
N GLU A 4 -28.67 -5.94 27.61
CA GLU A 4 -28.37 -6.53 26.31
C GLU A 4 -26.88 -6.30 26.03
N THR A 5 -26.08 -7.34 26.27
CA THR A 5 -24.74 -7.46 25.68
C THR A 5 -24.91 -7.58 24.16
N PRO A 6 -24.27 -6.73 23.34
CA PRO A 6 -24.31 -6.91 21.89
C PRO A 6 -23.65 -8.24 21.56
N SER A 7 -24.40 -9.12 20.92
CA SER A 7 -23.90 -10.39 20.42
C SER A 7 -22.81 -10.12 19.39
N MET A 8 -21.57 -10.53 19.69
CA MET A 8 -20.56 -10.73 18.66
C MET A 8 -21.10 -11.82 17.73
N SER A 9 -21.70 -11.43 16.61
CA SER A 9 -21.94 -12.36 15.52
C SER A 9 -20.59 -12.93 15.10
N THR A 10 -20.49 -14.24 15.16
CA THR A 10 -19.26 -15.00 14.91
C THR A 10 -18.77 -14.76 13.49
N SER A 11 -17.78 -13.88 13.41
CA SER A 11 -17.04 -13.40 12.25
C SER A 11 -16.16 -14.51 11.65
N ARG A 12 -16.76 -15.55 11.05
CA ARG A 12 -15.98 -16.59 10.34
C ARG A 12 -15.57 -16.16 8.93
N ASP A 13 -16.20 -15.13 8.37
CA ASP A 13 -15.97 -14.70 6.99
C ASP A 13 -15.29 -13.32 6.87
N ASN A 14 -14.93 -12.68 7.99
CA ASN A 14 -14.25 -11.40 7.96
C ASN A 14 -12.73 -11.60 7.88
N PRO A 15 -12.09 -11.29 6.73
CA PRO A 15 -10.67 -11.52 6.52
C PRO A 15 -9.74 -10.69 7.44
N LEU A 16 -10.26 -9.65 8.09
CA LEU A 16 -9.47 -8.85 9.04
C LEU A 16 -9.24 -9.60 10.36
N PHE A 17 -10.23 -10.35 10.83
CA PHE A 17 -10.09 -11.17 12.05
C PHE A 17 -9.13 -12.36 11.85
N ASP A 18 -8.97 -12.81 10.60
CA ASP A 18 -8.01 -13.87 10.24
C ASP A 18 -6.55 -13.37 10.21
N LYS A 19 -6.32 -12.10 9.83
CA LYS A 19 -4.99 -11.56 9.55
C LYS A 19 -4.42 -10.63 10.62
N LEU A 20 -5.28 -9.95 11.37
CA LEU A 20 -4.88 -8.92 12.32
C LEU A 20 -4.91 -9.43 13.76
N ASN A 21 -3.99 -8.93 14.58
CA ASN A 21 -4.02 -9.13 16.03
C ASN A 21 -5.24 -8.38 16.62
N PRO A 22 -5.92 -8.91 17.67
CA PRO A 22 -6.96 -8.19 18.42
C PRO A 22 -6.68 -6.71 18.69
N GLN A 23 -5.43 -6.34 19.04
CA GLN A 23 -5.06 -4.94 19.27
C GLN A 23 -5.13 -4.08 18.00
N GLN A 24 -4.72 -4.64 16.87
CA GLN A 24 -4.79 -3.97 15.56
C GLN A 24 -6.24 -3.80 15.13
N ILE A 25 -7.09 -4.81 15.36
CA ILE A 25 -8.54 -4.73 15.08
C ILE A 25 -9.18 -3.62 15.91
N GLN A 26 -8.87 -3.55 17.20
CA GLN A 26 -9.37 -2.49 18.07
C GLN A 26 -8.88 -1.10 17.62
N ALA A 27 -7.62 -0.98 17.19
CA ALA A 27 -7.09 0.27 16.66
C ALA A 27 -7.82 0.69 15.37
N SER A 28 -8.08 -0.26 14.46
CA SER A 28 -8.84 -0.02 13.23
C SER A 28 -10.28 0.42 13.52
N ILE A 29 -10.94 -0.21 14.49
CA ILE A 29 -12.27 0.19 14.97
C ILE A 29 -12.25 1.61 15.53
N LYS A 30 -11.27 1.93 16.40
CA LYS A 30 -11.16 3.26 17.00
C LYS A 30 -10.94 4.35 15.94
N PHE A 31 -10.09 4.06 14.95
CA PHE A 31 -9.87 4.96 13.82
C PHE A 31 -11.16 5.12 12.99
N TYR A 32 -11.85 4.02 12.66
CA TYR A 32 -13.12 4.06 11.92
C TYR A 32 -14.16 4.95 12.62
N GLU A 33 -14.38 4.74 13.92
CA GLU A 33 -15.34 5.49 14.72
C GLU A 33 -14.98 6.99 14.76
N ALA A 34 -13.69 7.32 14.91
CA ALA A 34 -13.23 8.71 14.92
C ALA A 34 -13.35 9.37 13.53
N ASP A 35 -13.02 8.66 12.46
CA ASP A 35 -13.06 9.17 11.07
C ASP A 35 -14.49 9.39 10.56
N HIS A 36 -15.46 8.61 11.03
CA HIS A 36 -16.87 8.74 10.64
C HIS A 36 -17.58 9.90 11.30
N GLU A 37 -17.00 10.49 12.36
CA GLU A 37 -17.50 11.73 12.94
C GLU A 37 -17.05 12.98 12.18
N LEU A 38 -16.12 12.83 11.23
CA LEU A 38 -15.57 13.94 10.45
C LEU A 38 -16.45 14.33 9.27
N THR A 39 -16.53 15.64 9.08
CA THR A 39 -17.06 16.28 7.88
C THR A 39 -16.02 16.28 6.75
N HIS A 40 -16.48 16.54 5.52
CA HIS A 40 -15.60 16.66 4.36
C HIS A 40 -14.55 17.77 4.52
N GLU A 41 -14.94 18.93 5.06
CA GLU A 41 -14.02 20.06 5.30
C GLU A 41 -12.91 19.70 6.31
N GLU A 42 -13.27 18.98 7.38
CA GLU A 42 -12.32 18.51 8.39
C GLU A 42 -11.32 17.51 7.80
N ARG A 43 -11.75 16.63 6.89
CA ARG A 43 -10.87 15.69 6.18
C ARG A 43 -9.93 16.41 5.22
N LEU A 44 -10.39 17.47 4.55
CA LEU A 44 -9.54 18.29 3.70
C LEU A 44 -8.47 19.01 4.54
N LYS A 45 -8.82 19.51 5.72
CA LYS A 45 -7.85 20.08 6.67
C LYS A 45 -6.80 19.05 7.11
N ILE A 46 -7.21 17.84 7.48
CA ILE A 46 -6.27 16.75 7.83
C ILE A 46 -5.36 16.44 6.64
N THR A 47 -5.89 16.40 5.43
CA THR A 47 -5.09 16.17 4.20
C THR A 47 -3.99 17.22 4.05
N GLN A 48 -4.33 18.51 4.23
CA GLN A 48 -3.38 19.62 4.13
C GLN A 48 -2.31 19.54 5.23
N ASP A 49 -2.71 19.25 6.47
CA ASP A 49 -1.78 19.09 7.60
C ASP A 49 -0.81 17.91 7.34
N LEU A 50 -1.31 16.78 6.86
CA LEU A 50 -0.50 15.61 6.50
C LEU A 50 0.44 15.92 5.32
N GLN A 51 -0.04 16.59 4.29
CA GLN A 51 0.77 17.00 3.14
C GLN A 51 1.92 17.93 3.58
N TYR A 52 1.61 18.91 4.43
CA TYR A 52 2.61 19.82 4.98
C TYR A 52 3.67 19.07 5.78
N MET A 53 3.26 18.14 6.65
CA MET A 53 4.19 17.35 7.46
C MET A 53 5.08 16.44 6.61
N VAL A 54 4.51 15.69 5.67
CA VAL A 54 5.27 14.80 4.77
C VAL A 54 6.20 15.61 3.85
N GLY A 55 5.73 16.73 3.31
CA GLY A 55 6.54 17.60 2.45
C GLY A 55 7.72 18.22 3.20
N LYS A 56 7.47 18.79 4.38
CA LYS A 56 8.50 19.45 5.21
C LYS A 56 9.51 18.45 5.76
N SER A 57 9.06 17.28 6.23
CA SER A 57 9.96 16.23 6.71
C SER A 57 10.90 15.77 5.60
N ASN A 58 10.39 15.58 4.37
CA ASN A 58 11.20 15.21 3.23
C ASN A 58 12.29 16.25 2.91
N ILE A 59 11.95 17.55 2.91
CA ILE A 59 12.93 18.62 2.65
C ILE A 59 14.04 18.63 3.73
N VAL A 60 13.66 18.59 5.00
CA VAL A 60 14.62 18.60 6.12
C VAL A 60 15.51 17.36 6.08
N THR A 61 14.92 16.19 5.80
CA THR A 61 15.65 14.92 5.75
C THR A 61 16.60 14.86 4.55
N LEU A 62 16.19 15.37 3.39
CA LEU A 62 17.09 15.51 2.23
C LEU A 62 18.28 16.43 2.54
N GLY A 63 18.03 17.57 3.19
CA GLY A 63 19.10 18.47 3.63
C GLY A 63 20.08 17.80 4.59
N ALA A 64 19.57 17.04 5.57
CA ALA A 64 20.39 16.27 6.50
C ALA A 64 21.20 15.15 5.83
N THR A 65 20.62 14.51 4.82
CA THR A 65 21.28 13.47 4.00
C THR A 65 22.44 14.05 3.22
N ILE A 66 22.24 15.21 2.58
CA ILE A 66 23.30 15.92 1.86
C ILE A 66 24.40 16.35 2.84
N ALA A 67 24.05 16.94 3.98
CA ALA A 67 25.02 17.33 5.00
C ALA A 67 25.82 16.13 5.53
N GLY A 68 25.15 15.00 5.81
CA GLY A 68 25.80 13.75 6.22
C GLY A 68 26.74 13.21 5.16
N SER A 69 26.29 13.19 3.90
CA SER A 69 27.08 12.71 2.76
C SER A 69 28.32 13.55 2.51
N LEU A 70 28.21 14.87 2.65
CA LEU A 70 29.33 15.78 2.47
C LEU A 70 30.26 15.86 3.68
N SER A 71 29.84 15.38 4.86
CA SER A 71 30.60 15.53 6.10
C SER A 71 32.02 14.97 6.06
N PRO A 72 32.32 13.78 5.48
CA PRO A 72 33.70 13.31 5.35
C PRO A 72 34.51 14.20 4.41
N THR A 73 33.89 14.64 3.33
CA THR A 73 34.54 15.53 2.35
C THR A 73 34.91 16.85 2.99
N VAL A 74 33.99 17.46 3.75
CA VAL A 74 34.25 18.71 4.47
C VAL A 74 35.33 18.53 5.53
N TYR A 75 35.22 17.48 6.34
CA TYR A 75 36.16 17.20 7.43
C TYR A 75 37.59 16.96 6.93
N TYR A 76 37.78 16.06 5.96
CA TYR A 76 39.12 15.70 5.48
C TYR A 76 39.76 16.80 4.62
N ARG A 77 38.97 17.55 3.83
CA ARG A 77 39.51 18.65 3.00
C ARG A 77 39.81 19.91 3.79
N TYR A 78 38.88 20.38 4.62
CA TYR A 78 38.99 21.71 5.22
C TYR A 78 39.51 21.68 6.66
N ILE A 79 39.15 20.66 7.44
CA ILE A 79 39.55 20.55 8.85
C ILE A 79 40.90 19.83 8.96
N LYS A 80 40.97 18.59 8.47
CA LYS A 80 42.20 17.78 8.54
C LYS A 80 43.24 18.17 7.49
N LYS A 81 42.84 18.82 6.40
CA LYS A 81 43.68 19.17 5.23
C LYS A 81 44.47 17.97 4.68
N GLN A 82 43.89 16.77 4.79
CA GLN A 82 44.48 15.51 4.36
C GLN A 82 43.53 14.84 3.38
N VAL A 83 43.80 15.02 2.09
CA VAL A 83 42.99 14.46 1.01
C VAL A 83 43.72 13.23 0.45
N PRO A 84 43.09 12.05 0.40
CA PRO A 84 43.67 10.87 -0.22
C PRO A 84 44.08 11.15 -1.68
N ALA A 85 45.23 10.61 -2.10
CA ALA A 85 45.70 10.74 -3.48
C ALA A 85 44.64 10.22 -4.47
N GLY A 86 44.28 11.05 -5.45
CA GLY A 86 43.26 10.72 -6.47
C GLY A 86 41.83 11.16 -6.15
N ALA A 87 41.51 11.61 -4.94
CA ALA A 87 40.16 12.04 -4.58
C ALA A 87 39.84 13.47 -5.08
N ARG A 88 39.20 13.59 -6.26
CA ARG A 88 38.92 14.89 -6.91
C ARG A 88 37.67 15.62 -6.41
N PHE A 89 36.58 14.92 -6.06
CA PHE A 89 35.33 15.56 -5.66
C PHE A 89 34.76 15.08 -4.33
N ILE A 90 34.71 13.76 -4.10
CA ILE A 90 34.20 13.16 -2.86
C ILE A 90 35.35 12.43 -2.17
N VAL A 91 35.56 12.71 -0.88
CA VAL A 91 36.56 12.03 -0.05
C VAL A 91 35.86 10.94 0.76
N TYR A 92 36.32 9.70 0.61
CA TYR A 92 35.70 8.49 1.18
C TYR A 92 34.23 8.26 0.78
N PRO A 93 33.95 7.94 -0.50
CA PRO A 93 32.58 7.81 -1.01
C PRO A 93 31.72 6.79 -0.26
N GLY A 94 32.30 5.67 0.19
CA GLY A 94 31.58 4.69 1.01
C GLY A 94 31.12 5.27 2.35
N LEU A 95 32.02 5.93 3.09
CA LEU A 95 31.67 6.57 4.36
C LEU A 95 30.64 7.69 4.16
N SER A 96 30.81 8.51 3.13
CA SER A 96 29.83 9.53 2.74
C SER A 96 28.45 8.93 2.52
N PHE A 97 28.34 7.84 1.76
CA PHE A 97 27.07 7.18 1.52
C PHE A 97 26.41 6.68 2.82
N PHE A 98 27.16 5.99 3.68
CA PHE A 98 26.60 5.48 4.95
C PHE A 98 26.20 6.59 5.92
N LEU A 99 26.96 7.70 6.00
CA LEU A 99 26.58 8.84 6.83
C LEU A 99 25.37 9.58 6.26
N GLY A 100 25.25 9.68 4.94
CA GLY A 100 24.06 10.18 4.27
C GLY A 100 22.83 9.36 4.64
N LEU A 101 22.88 8.05 4.44
CA LEU A 101 21.77 7.15 4.82
C LEU A 101 21.49 7.17 6.32
N GLY A 102 22.52 7.16 7.16
CA GLY A 102 22.37 7.25 8.62
C GLY A 102 21.60 8.50 9.03
N ASN A 103 21.98 9.66 8.49
CA ASN A 103 21.25 10.91 8.72
C ASN A 103 19.83 10.88 8.16
N LEU A 104 19.61 10.29 6.99
CA LEU A 104 18.28 10.13 6.41
C LEU A 104 17.36 9.43 7.41
N PHE A 105 17.75 8.25 7.91
CA PHE A 105 16.91 7.48 8.83
C PHE A 105 16.76 8.17 10.20
N LEU A 106 17.85 8.70 10.77
CA LEU A 106 17.82 9.34 12.08
C LEU A 106 16.96 10.60 12.08
N VAL A 107 17.21 11.51 11.13
CA VAL A 107 16.47 12.78 11.05
C VAL A 107 15.02 12.53 10.67
N ASN A 108 14.72 11.62 9.73
CA ASN A 108 13.33 11.33 9.40
C ASN A 108 12.56 10.78 10.61
N ASN A 109 13.15 9.86 11.38
CA ASN A 109 12.49 9.31 12.56
C ASN A 109 12.35 10.33 13.69
N MET A 110 13.37 11.13 13.97
CA MET A 110 13.33 12.11 15.06
C MET A 110 12.47 13.31 14.72
N TYR A 111 12.75 13.96 13.58
CA TYR A 111 12.09 15.20 13.19
C TYR A 111 10.61 14.97 12.87
N GLY A 112 10.29 13.93 12.08
CA GLY A 112 8.90 13.69 11.72
C GLY A 112 8.06 13.23 12.92
N ARG A 113 8.62 12.43 13.84
CA ARG A 113 7.92 12.08 15.10
C ARG A 113 7.71 13.30 16.00
N TYR A 114 8.70 14.19 16.07
CA TYR A 114 8.57 15.45 16.81
C TYR A 114 7.44 16.32 16.24
N GLN A 115 7.42 16.54 14.91
CA GLN A 115 6.36 17.32 14.25
C GLN A 115 4.98 16.69 14.43
N PHE A 116 4.88 15.35 14.33
CA PHE A 116 3.63 14.63 14.55
C PHE A 116 3.11 14.80 15.98
N ASN A 117 3.97 14.58 16.99
CA ASN A 117 3.61 14.78 18.40
C ASN A 117 3.24 16.24 18.69
N GLN A 118 3.96 17.19 18.10
CA GLN A 118 3.62 18.60 18.21
C GLN A 118 2.22 18.85 17.67
N LYS A 119 1.88 18.27 16.51
CA LYS A 119 0.58 18.48 15.89
C LYS A 119 -0.57 17.83 16.68
N GLN A 120 -0.35 16.66 17.25
CA GLN A 120 -1.29 16.05 18.21
C GLN A 120 -1.59 16.96 19.40
N ASN A 121 -0.57 17.65 19.93
CA ASN A 121 -0.74 18.56 21.08
C ASN A 121 -1.37 19.91 20.69
N GLU A 122 -1.23 20.34 19.44
CA GLU A 122 -1.80 21.61 18.94
C GLU A 122 -3.29 21.51 18.58
N VAL A 123 -3.81 20.30 18.36
CA VAL A 123 -5.22 20.09 17.99
C VAL A 123 -6.08 20.11 19.24
N HIS A 124 -6.89 21.16 19.38
CA HIS A 124 -7.79 21.35 20.53
C HIS A 124 -9.22 20.85 20.27
N ASP A 125 -9.55 20.53 19.02
CA ASP A 125 -10.86 19.99 18.67
C ASP A 125 -10.91 18.50 19.06
N PRO A 126 -11.86 18.09 19.92
CA PRO A 126 -11.95 16.72 20.42
C PRO A 126 -12.26 15.67 19.34
N LYS A 127 -12.84 16.05 18.20
CA LYS A 127 -13.08 15.12 17.08
C LYS A 127 -11.78 14.87 16.32
N LEU A 128 -11.12 15.95 15.91
CA LEU A 128 -9.84 15.87 15.21
C LEU A 128 -8.77 15.20 16.07
N GLN A 129 -8.75 15.50 17.37
CA GLN A 129 -7.78 14.91 18.30
C GLN A 129 -7.92 13.39 18.35
N ARG A 130 -9.16 12.86 18.45
CA ARG A 130 -9.40 11.40 18.45
C ARG A 130 -8.87 10.72 17.19
N VAL A 131 -8.99 11.39 16.05
CA VAL A 131 -8.47 10.91 14.77
C VAL A 131 -6.94 10.92 14.78
N TRP A 132 -6.31 12.03 15.17
CA TRP A 132 -4.86 12.12 15.31
C TRP A 132 -4.27 11.11 16.31
N ASP A 133 -4.96 10.84 17.41
CA ASP A 133 -4.57 9.84 18.43
C ASP A 133 -4.67 8.40 17.93
N SER A 134 -5.46 8.17 16.87
CA SER A 134 -5.63 6.86 16.26
C SER A 134 -4.65 6.57 15.11
N MET A 135 -3.86 7.58 14.69
CA MET A 135 -2.82 7.42 13.67
C MET A 135 -1.45 7.08 14.29
N ASP A 136 -0.64 6.28 13.59
CA ASP A 136 0.80 6.11 13.86
C ASP A 136 1.62 6.91 12.83
N TYR A 137 2.59 7.67 13.32
CA TYR A 137 3.60 8.37 12.53
C TYR A 137 4.27 7.46 11.48
N ARG A 138 4.56 6.19 11.82
CA ARG A 138 5.20 5.25 10.88
C ARG A 138 4.36 4.97 9.64
N THR A 139 3.06 5.11 9.75
CA THR A 139 2.07 4.89 8.69
C THR A 139 1.47 6.20 8.16
N LEU A 140 2.06 7.36 8.50
CA LEU A 140 1.51 8.67 8.15
C LEU A 140 1.30 8.86 6.65
N ALA A 141 2.18 8.29 5.82
CA ALA A 141 2.04 8.34 4.36
C ALA A 141 0.78 7.60 3.86
N ILE A 142 0.40 6.50 4.51
CA ILE A 142 -0.81 5.75 4.18
C ILE A 142 -2.04 6.59 4.54
N PHE A 143 -2.03 7.22 5.72
CA PHE A 143 -3.10 8.13 6.13
C PHE A 143 -3.20 9.34 5.20
N TYR A 144 -2.07 9.91 4.75
CA TYR A 144 -2.08 10.99 3.76
C TYR A 144 -2.79 10.58 2.47
N ILE A 145 -2.43 9.41 1.92
CA ILE A 145 -3.08 8.89 0.70
C ILE A 145 -4.56 8.60 0.95
N TYR A 146 -4.90 8.05 2.11
CA TYR A 146 -6.29 7.81 2.50
C TYR A 146 -7.10 9.10 2.50
N TYR A 147 -6.67 10.13 3.24
CA TYR A 147 -7.37 11.40 3.34
C TYR A 147 -7.40 12.18 2.03
N LEU A 148 -6.35 12.09 1.22
CA LEU A 148 -6.34 12.66 -0.12
C LEU A 148 -7.45 12.05 -1.01
N ARG A 149 -7.71 10.74 -0.87
CA ARG A 149 -8.78 10.06 -1.62
C ARG A 149 -10.16 10.25 -0.99
N SER A 150 -10.29 10.12 0.32
CA SER A 150 -11.58 10.20 1.02
C SER A 150 -12.12 11.62 1.15
N SER A 151 -11.25 12.62 0.99
CA SER A 151 -11.70 14.01 0.77
C SER A 151 -12.27 14.16 -0.64
N ALA A 152 -11.61 13.66 -1.69
CA ALA A 152 -12.13 13.76 -3.06
C ALA A 152 -13.42 12.96 -3.29
N ASP A 153 -13.46 11.71 -2.84
CA ASP A 153 -14.54 10.77 -3.10
C ASP A 153 -15.12 10.17 -1.81
N PRO A 154 -16.42 10.35 -1.51
CA PRO A 154 -17.08 9.72 -0.35
C PRO A 154 -17.07 8.19 -0.41
N ASN A 155 -16.96 7.59 -1.60
CA ASN A 155 -16.87 6.13 -1.76
C ASN A 155 -15.50 5.56 -1.35
N ALA A 156 -14.49 6.43 -1.17
CA ALA A 156 -13.15 6.04 -0.71
C ALA A 156 -13.04 6.01 0.83
N ILE A 157 -14.10 6.35 1.55
CA ILE A 157 -14.17 6.26 3.01
C ILE A 157 -14.08 4.78 3.41
N MET A 158 -13.31 4.50 4.45
CA MET A 158 -13.12 3.14 4.95
C MET A 158 -14.44 2.57 5.46
N LYS A 159 -14.73 1.31 5.11
CA LYS A 159 -15.89 0.57 5.64
C LYS A 159 -15.65 0.14 7.09
N ASP A 160 -16.74 -0.20 7.81
CA ASP A 160 -16.64 -0.70 9.18
C ASP A 160 -15.81 -1.99 9.23
N PRO A 161 -14.68 -2.01 9.96
CA PRO A 161 -13.83 -3.21 10.07
C PRO A 161 -14.56 -4.43 10.64
N ARG A 162 -15.70 -4.26 11.33
CA ARG A 162 -16.51 -5.35 11.86
C ARG A 162 -17.32 -6.07 10.78
N SER A 163 -17.69 -5.38 9.69
CA SER A 163 -18.59 -5.89 8.65
C SER A 163 -17.92 -6.14 7.30
N ILE A 164 -16.60 -5.91 7.19
CA ILE A 164 -15.86 -6.17 5.95
C ILE A 164 -15.90 -7.65 5.58
N THR A 165 -16.25 -7.93 4.32
CA THR A 165 -16.19 -9.26 3.70
C THR A 165 -14.99 -9.39 2.78
N ARG A 166 -14.74 -10.59 2.22
CA ARG A 166 -13.62 -10.82 1.29
C ARG A 166 -13.79 -10.05 -0.02
N GLU A 167 -15.02 -9.94 -0.50
CA GLU A 167 -15.38 -9.19 -1.71
C GLU A 167 -15.11 -7.69 -1.53
N ASP A 168 -15.21 -7.17 -0.30
CA ASP A 168 -14.92 -5.77 -0.02
C ASP A 168 -13.43 -5.43 -0.08
N ILE A 169 -12.55 -6.42 0.14
CA ILE A 169 -11.09 -6.26 0.09
C ILE A 169 -10.56 -6.52 -1.32
N TYR A 170 -11.03 -7.60 -1.97
CA TYR A 170 -10.48 -8.07 -3.24
C TYR A 170 -11.39 -7.78 -4.45
N GLY A 171 -12.64 -7.38 -4.22
CA GLY A 171 -13.59 -7.11 -5.28
C GLY A 171 -13.24 -5.86 -6.06
N VAL A 172 -13.40 -5.94 -7.38
CA VAL A 172 -13.23 -4.82 -8.29
C VAL A 172 -14.43 -3.87 -8.13
N LYS A 173 -14.22 -2.73 -7.47
CA LYS A 173 -15.24 -1.67 -7.39
C LYS A 173 -15.34 -0.98 -8.75
N VAL A 174 -16.44 -1.22 -9.47
CA VAL A 174 -16.75 -0.52 -10.71
C VAL A 174 -17.29 0.87 -10.37
N ASP A 175 -16.68 1.91 -10.92
CA ASP A 175 -17.27 3.26 -10.87
C ASP A 175 -18.64 3.21 -11.58
N PRO A 176 -19.75 3.57 -10.92
CA PRO A 176 -21.07 3.56 -11.54
C PRO A 176 -21.12 4.41 -12.82
N ASN A 177 -20.32 5.48 -12.91
CA ASN A 177 -20.21 6.30 -14.12
C ASN A 177 -19.48 5.59 -15.28
N MET A 178 -18.63 4.60 -14.98
CA MET A 178 -18.04 3.73 -15.99
C MET A 178 -18.99 2.61 -16.40
N ALA A 179 -19.77 2.06 -15.46
CA ALA A 179 -20.79 1.05 -15.78
C ALA A 179 -21.84 1.58 -16.78
N GLU A 180 -22.23 2.85 -16.63
CA GLU A 180 -23.16 3.51 -17.55
C GLU A 180 -22.56 3.73 -18.95
N LYS A 181 -21.25 4.03 -19.04
CA LYS A 181 -20.52 4.18 -20.31
C LYS A 181 -20.28 2.84 -21.03
N VAL A 182 -20.22 1.73 -20.30
CA VAL A 182 -20.10 0.38 -20.89
C VAL A 182 -21.41 -0.08 -21.54
N ASN A 183 -22.55 0.47 -21.12
CA ASN A 183 -23.86 0.19 -21.71
C ASN A 183 -24.21 1.11 -22.90
N GLN A 184 -23.32 2.01 -23.31
CA GLN A 184 -23.52 2.80 -24.53
C GLN A 184 -23.10 1.98 -25.76
N PRO A 185 -23.85 2.06 -26.88
CA PRO A 185 -23.58 1.30 -28.08
C PRO A 185 -22.14 1.55 -28.60
N LYS A 186 -21.52 0.45 -29.06
CA LYS A 186 -20.09 0.21 -29.31
C LYS A 186 -19.37 1.12 -30.31
N ASP A 187 -19.95 2.23 -30.74
CA ASP A 187 -19.57 2.82 -32.02
C ASP A 187 -18.58 3.98 -31.94
N THR A 188 -17.95 4.27 -30.78
CA THR A 188 -16.97 5.39 -30.77
C THR A 188 -15.77 5.31 -29.84
N TYR A 189 -15.58 4.28 -29.00
CA TYR A 189 -14.44 4.24 -28.06
C TYR A 189 -13.83 2.84 -27.85
N SER A 190 -13.73 2.00 -28.88
CA SER A 190 -13.32 0.60 -28.73
C SER A 190 -11.81 0.31 -28.75
N GLU A 191 -10.92 1.30 -28.88
CA GLU A 191 -9.49 0.98 -29.12
C GLU A 191 -8.60 0.95 -27.86
N TYR A 192 -9.05 1.46 -26.70
CA TYR A 192 -8.18 1.61 -25.51
C TYR A 192 -8.50 0.73 -24.30
N ALA A 193 -9.47 -0.18 -24.38
CA ALA A 193 -9.94 -0.92 -23.19
C ALA A 193 -9.95 -2.45 -23.37
N THR A 194 -9.05 -3.02 -24.16
CA THR A 194 -9.25 -4.36 -24.73
C THR A 194 -9.04 -5.51 -23.73
N ARG A 195 -8.03 -5.49 -22.85
CA ARG A 195 -7.71 -6.68 -22.04
C ARG A 195 -8.44 -6.77 -20.69
N TRP A 196 -8.57 -5.66 -19.97
CA TRP A 196 -9.25 -5.66 -18.67
C TRP A 196 -10.77 -5.74 -18.79
N ASN A 197 -11.35 -5.35 -19.93
CA ASN A 197 -12.79 -5.58 -20.20
C ASN A 197 -13.09 -7.04 -20.52
N GLU A 198 -12.21 -7.76 -21.22
CA GLU A 198 -12.36 -9.18 -21.49
C GLU A 198 -12.36 -10.00 -20.20
N ILE A 199 -11.37 -9.76 -19.32
CA ILE A 199 -11.30 -10.40 -17.99
C ILE A 199 -12.60 -10.16 -17.19
N ARG A 200 -13.18 -8.96 -17.28
CA ARG A 200 -14.45 -8.59 -16.61
C ARG A 200 -15.68 -9.31 -17.16
N GLN A 201 -15.67 -9.75 -18.41
CA GLN A 201 -16.79 -10.49 -19.02
C GLN A 201 -16.66 -12.01 -18.82
N GLU A 202 -15.44 -12.51 -18.67
CA GLU A 202 -15.16 -13.92 -18.39
C GLU A 202 -15.54 -14.31 -16.95
N GLU A 203 -15.28 -13.45 -15.96
CA GLU A 203 -15.65 -13.73 -14.55
C GLU A 203 -17.18 -13.80 -14.34
N VAL A 204 -17.95 -12.92 -14.99
CA VAL A 204 -19.43 -12.92 -14.91
C VAL A 204 -20.04 -14.19 -15.50
N LYS A 205 -19.40 -14.80 -16.52
CA LYS A 205 -19.83 -16.09 -17.07
C LYS A 205 -19.48 -17.26 -16.15
N HIS A 206 -18.36 -17.18 -15.45
CA HIS A 206 -17.92 -18.25 -14.55
C HIS A 206 -18.80 -18.39 -13.28
N GLU A 207 -19.45 -17.32 -12.83
CA GLU A 207 -20.44 -17.39 -11.74
C GLU A 207 -21.76 -18.07 -12.16
N GLN A 208 -22.11 -18.06 -13.45
CA GLN A 208 -23.34 -18.69 -13.97
C GLN A 208 -23.16 -20.17 -14.33
N GLU A 209 -21.91 -20.62 -14.51
CA GLU A 209 -21.56 -22.02 -14.75
C GLU A 209 -20.66 -22.53 -13.63
N LEU A 210 -21.25 -22.82 -12.47
CA LEU A 210 -20.59 -23.69 -11.47
C LEU A 210 -20.84 -25.15 -11.88
N PRO A 211 -19.85 -25.88 -12.43
CA PRO A 211 -19.96 -27.33 -12.54
C PRO A 211 -19.88 -27.95 -11.13
N GLU A 212 -20.69 -28.99 -10.91
CA GLU A 212 -20.65 -29.82 -9.71
C GLU A 212 -19.21 -30.19 -9.33
N ILE A 213 -18.86 -29.90 -8.08
CA ILE A 213 -17.59 -30.28 -7.47
C ILE A 213 -17.51 -31.81 -7.45
N LYS A 214 -16.79 -32.40 -8.41
CA LYS A 214 -16.23 -33.75 -8.22
C LYS A 214 -15.04 -33.62 -7.29
N LYS A 215 -15.18 -34.21 -6.09
CA LYS A 215 -14.05 -34.51 -5.20
C LYS A 215 -13.03 -35.32 -5.99
N TYR A 216 -11.88 -34.71 -6.26
CA TYR A 216 -10.67 -35.45 -6.57
C TYR A 216 -9.78 -35.41 -5.34
N ASP A 217 -9.43 -36.61 -4.91
CA ASP A 217 -8.51 -36.88 -3.81
C ASP A 217 -7.16 -36.18 -4.06
N ASN A 218 -6.50 -35.85 -2.94
CA ASN A 218 -5.07 -35.56 -2.91
C ASN A 218 -4.32 -36.55 -3.79
N ASP A 219 -3.49 -36.06 -4.71
CA ASP A 219 -2.21 -36.68 -5.08
C ASP A 219 -1.31 -35.62 -5.76
N ASP A 220 -0.29 -35.20 -5.01
CA ASP A 220 1.05 -34.76 -5.42
C ASP A 220 1.25 -33.72 -6.53
N ILE A 221 1.45 -32.47 -6.08
CA ILE A 221 1.91 -31.32 -6.88
C ILE A 221 3.44 -31.31 -7.14
N PHE A 222 4.16 -32.32 -6.65
CA PHE A 222 5.61 -32.45 -6.76
C PHE A 222 5.99 -33.89 -7.11
N ASP A 223 5.81 -34.24 -8.39
CA ASP A 223 6.15 -35.56 -8.94
C ASP A 223 7.68 -35.71 -9.12
N PHE A 224 8.39 -35.96 -8.02
CA PHE A 224 9.85 -36.08 -7.99
C PHE A 224 10.40 -37.50 -8.18
N ASP A 225 9.59 -38.56 -8.20
CA ASP A 225 10.13 -39.94 -8.17
C ASP A 225 9.30 -40.96 -8.95
N LYS A 226 9.26 -40.87 -10.29
CA LYS A 226 9.04 -42.06 -11.14
C LYS A 226 10.05 -42.15 -12.28
N PRO A 227 10.67 -43.33 -12.48
CA PRO A 227 11.66 -43.53 -13.53
C PRO A 227 11.00 -43.51 -14.91
N ARG A 228 11.68 -42.83 -15.83
CA ARG A 228 11.32 -42.58 -17.22
C ARG A 228 11.09 -43.90 -17.97
N THR A 229 9.84 -44.16 -18.38
CA THR A 229 9.54 -45.11 -19.46
C THR A 229 9.40 -44.34 -20.76
N GLU A 230 10.29 -44.64 -21.70
CA GLU A 230 10.28 -44.15 -23.07
C GLU A 230 9.04 -44.69 -23.80
N THR A 231 8.17 -43.80 -24.26
CA THR A 231 7.38 -44.02 -25.48
C THR A 231 7.12 -42.68 -26.14
N SER A 232 7.46 -42.64 -27.42
CA SER A 232 7.34 -41.58 -28.40
C SER A 232 5.95 -40.95 -28.46
N ASP A 233 5.90 -39.62 -28.47
CA ASP A 233 5.29 -38.80 -29.53
C ASP A 233 5.64 -37.33 -29.23
N GLN A 234 6.64 -36.80 -29.94
CA GLN A 234 7.13 -35.42 -29.80
C GLN A 234 6.16 -34.44 -30.47
N GLU A 235 5.24 -33.86 -29.71
CA GLU A 235 4.76 -32.51 -29.98
C GLU A 235 5.59 -31.53 -29.14
N ASP A 236 6.49 -30.81 -29.81
CA ASP A 236 7.34 -29.78 -29.21
C ASP A 236 6.47 -28.63 -28.69
N HIS A 237 6.03 -28.71 -27.43
CA HIS A 237 5.47 -27.57 -26.70
C HIS A 237 6.60 -26.58 -26.40
N GLN A 238 6.86 -25.67 -27.33
CA GLN A 238 7.73 -24.52 -27.06
C GLN A 238 7.12 -23.67 -25.95
N SER A 239 7.89 -23.49 -24.88
CA SER A 239 7.55 -22.58 -23.78
C SER A 239 7.45 -21.15 -24.30
N ALA A 240 6.54 -20.36 -23.71
CA ALA A 240 6.38 -18.94 -24.02
C ALA A 240 7.71 -18.15 -23.93
N TRP A 241 8.64 -18.63 -23.09
CA TRP A 241 9.98 -18.08 -22.91
C TRP A 241 10.95 -18.35 -24.07
N ASP A 242 10.72 -19.39 -24.86
CA ASP A 242 11.55 -19.70 -26.04
C ASP A 242 11.16 -18.81 -27.22
N LYS A 243 9.87 -18.48 -27.36
CA LYS A 243 9.40 -17.50 -28.34
C LYS A 243 10.04 -16.13 -28.14
N ILE A 244 10.14 -15.67 -26.88
CA ILE A 244 10.76 -14.38 -26.54
C ILE A 244 12.27 -14.35 -26.87
N ARG A 245 12.98 -15.47 -26.68
CA ARG A 245 14.41 -15.55 -27.00
C ARG A 245 14.68 -15.63 -28.51
N SER A 246 13.74 -16.18 -29.28
CA SER A 246 13.87 -16.23 -30.74
C SER A 246 13.64 -14.89 -31.43
N SER A 247 12.86 -13.98 -30.83
CA SER A 247 12.52 -12.68 -31.44
C SER A 247 13.53 -11.57 -31.17
N SER A 248 14.58 -11.83 -30.39
CA SER A 248 15.60 -10.84 -30.01
C SER A 248 16.93 -11.01 -30.77
N ARG A 249 16.93 -11.60 -31.96
CA ARG A 249 18.11 -11.72 -32.84
C ARG A 249 17.92 -10.96 -34.14
#